data_AF-A0A7Y0SD56-F1
#
_entry.id   AF-A0A7Y0SD56-F1
#
_cell.length_a   1.000
_cell.length_b   1.000
_cell.length_c   1.000
_cell.angle_alpha   90.00
_cell.angle_beta   90.00
_cell.angle_gamma   90.00
#
_symmetry.space_group_name_H-M   'P 1'
#
loop_
_entity.id
_entity.type
_entity.pdbx_description
1 polymer ?
#
loop_
_entity_poly.entity_id
_entity_poly.type
_entity_poly.pdbx_seq_one_letter_code
_entity_poly.pdbx_strand_id
1 'polypeptide(L)'
;IAAQHRRGLARRTMGNSALCRPVIEPMLPKSQYKMSMFFPVPETESAHVIGESTMKWGEWRTIPGAGEDALYILWRWQDCCNSGG
;
A
#
# COMPACT_ATOMS: atom_id res chain seq x y z
N ILE A 1 -1.13 -1.96 -8.77
CA ILE A 1 -1.81 -2.93 -7.88
C ILE A 1 -3.26 -3.28 -8.29
N ALA A 2 -4.15 -2.32 -8.58
CA ALA A 2 -5.54 -2.64 -8.96
C ALA A 2 -5.64 -3.56 -10.20
N ALA A 3 -4.85 -3.28 -11.24
CA ALA A 3 -4.79 -4.14 -12.43
C ALA A 3 -4.24 -5.54 -12.12
N GLN A 4 -3.36 -5.70 -11.12
CA GLN A 4 -2.82 -6.99 -10.72
C GLN A 4 -3.88 -7.84 -10.01
N HIS A 5 -4.75 -7.25 -9.19
CA HIS A 5 -5.89 -7.94 -8.59
C HIS A 5 -6.87 -8.43 -9.67
N ARG A 6 -7.25 -7.55 -10.61
CA ARG A 6 -8.14 -7.93 -11.73
C ARG A 6 -7.58 -9.03 -12.62
N ARG A 7 -6.25 -9.16 -12.71
CA ARG A 7 -5.56 -10.22 -13.47
C ARG A 7 -5.23 -11.46 -12.63
N GLY A 8 -5.60 -11.49 -11.35
CA GLY A 8 -5.28 -12.61 -10.44
C GLY A 8 -3.78 -12.73 -10.07
N LEU A 9 -2.96 -11.74 -10.40
CA LEU A 9 -1.54 -11.69 -10.06
C LEU A 9 -1.33 -11.28 -8.60
N ALA A 10 -2.11 -10.31 -8.13
CA ALA A 10 -2.16 -9.93 -6.73
C ALA A 10 -3.30 -10.66 -6.02
N ARG A 11 -3.05 -11.07 -4.78
CA ARG A 11 -3.99 -11.83 -3.96
C ARG A 11 -4.26 -11.10 -2.65
N ARG A 12 -5.39 -11.42 -2.03
CA ARG A 12 -5.70 -10.99 -0.68
C ARG A 12 -4.89 -11.80 0.31
N THR A 13 -4.22 -11.10 1.23
CA THR A 13 -3.34 -11.67 2.26
C THR A 13 -3.75 -11.24 3.67
N MET A 14 -4.95 -10.68 3.81
CA MET A 14 -5.50 -10.14 5.05
C MET A 14 -6.89 -10.73 5.34
N GLY A 15 -7.18 -10.90 6.62
CA GLY A 15 -8.42 -11.41 7.19
C GLY A 15 -8.43 -12.93 7.40
N ASN A 16 -9.40 -13.40 8.20
CA ASN A 16 -9.46 -14.80 8.66
C ASN A 16 -9.45 -15.85 7.53
N SER A 17 -10.06 -15.54 6.38
CA SER A 17 -10.10 -16.47 5.24
C SER A 17 -8.80 -16.49 4.41
N ALA A 18 -7.85 -15.59 4.68
CA ALA A 18 -6.60 -15.46 3.94
C ALA A 18 -5.34 -15.55 4.84
N LEU A 19 -5.50 -16.06 6.08
CA LEU A 19 -4.44 -16.25 7.08
C LEU A 19 -3.33 -17.20 6.59
N CYS A 20 -3.71 -18.42 6.22
CA CYS A 20 -2.75 -19.48 5.89
C CYS A 20 -2.51 -19.60 4.38
N ARG A 21 -3.41 -19.06 3.54
CA ARG A 21 -3.29 -19.10 2.08
C ARG A 21 -3.83 -17.80 1.46
N PRO A 22 -3.10 -17.20 0.50
CA PRO A 22 -3.57 -16.01 -0.18
C PRO A 22 -4.73 -16.35 -1.13
N VAL A 23 -5.80 -15.55 -1.08
CA VAL A 23 -7.04 -15.78 -1.85
C VAL A 23 -7.08 -14.85 -3.06
N ILE A 24 -7.59 -15.32 -4.20
CA ILE A 24 -7.80 -14.46 -5.37
C ILE A 24 -8.95 -13.51 -5.04
N GLU A 25 -8.68 -12.21 -5.10
CA GLU A 25 -9.64 -11.14 -4.87
C GLU A 25 -9.55 -10.19 -6.07
N PRO A 26 -10.53 -10.19 -6.99
CA PRO A 26 -10.48 -9.36 -8.21
C PRO A 26 -10.58 -7.86 -7.93
N MET A 27 -11.29 -7.49 -6.86
CA MET A 27 -11.40 -6.12 -6.39
C MET A 27 -10.18 -5.74 -5.56
N LEU A 28 -9.73 -4.48 -5.60
CA LEU A 28 -8.59 -4.05 -4.81
C LEU A 28 -8.99 -3.91 -3.32
N PRO A 29 -8.49 -4.73 -2.39
CA PRO A 29 -8.68 -4.49 -0.97
C PRO A 29 -7.79 -3.31 -0.54
N LYS A 30 -8.32 -2.08 -0.57
CA LYS A 30 -7.54 -0.87 -0.26
C LYS A 30 -6.88 -0.93 1.12
N SER A 31 -7.56 -1.49 2.12
CA SER A 31 -7.05 -1.65 3.49
C SER A 31 -5.83 -2.58 3.60
N GLN A 32 -5.58 -3.44 2.61
CA GLN A 32 -4.38 -4.29 2.57
C GLN A 32 -3.12 -3.48 2.23
N TYR A 33 -3.24 -2.26 1.72
CA TYR A 33 -2.13 -1.48 1.21
C TYR A 33 -2.06 -0.11 1.87
N LYS A 34 -0.84 0.33 2.15
CA LYS A 34 -0.53 1.71 2.52
C LYS A 34 0.68 2.18 1.72
N MET A 35 0.83 3.48 1.55
CA MET A 35 1.95 4.08 0.81
C MET A 35 2.67 5.06 1.71
N SER A 36 3.98 5.17 1.56
CA SER A 36 4.76 6.25 2.17
C SER A 36 5.63 6.90 1.10
N MET A 37 5.71 8.22 1.09
CA MET A 37 6.56 8.91 0.13
C MET A 37 8.03 8.69 0.47
N PHE A 38 8.89 8.45 -0.52
CA PHE A 38 10.34 8.26 -0.36
C PHE A 38 11.13 9.45 -0.91
N PHE A 39 10.70 10.01 -2.04
CA PHE A 39 11.33 11.17 -2.69
C PHE A 39 10.22 12.09 -3.23
N PRO A 40 10.38 13.43 -3.18
CA PRO A 40 11.58 14.19 -2.77
C PRO A 40 11.80 14.34 -1.25
N VAL A 41 10.74 14.38 -0.43
CA VAL A 41 10.85 14.48 1.04
C VAL A 41 10.22 13.25 1.71
N PRO A 42 11.01 12.32 2.28
CA PRO A 42 10.50 11.04 2.76
C PRO A 42 9.50 11.16 3.90
N GLU A 43 8.43 10.39 3.84
CA GLU A 43 7.45 10.18 4.91
C GLU A 43 7.99 9.11 5.87
N THR A 44 8.65 9.56 6.94
CA THR A 44 9.40 8.68 7.86
C THR A 44 8.58 8.19 9.04
N GLU A 45 7.62 8.97 9.52
CA GLU A 45 6.85 8.69 10.74
C GLU A 45 5.45 8.13 10.45
N SER A 46 4.98 8.25 9.20
CA SER A 46 3.62 7.88 8.82
C SER A 46 3.56 7.14 7.48
N ALA A 47 2.38 6.62 7.18
CA ALA A 47 2.02 6.13 5.87
C ALA A 47 0.53 6.43 5.64
N HIS A 48 0.16 6.71 4.40
CA HIS A 48 -1.19 7.12 4.02
C HIS A 48 -1.90 6.02 3.21
N VAL A 49 -3.23 6.10 3.16
CA VAL A 49 -4.04 5.13 2.41
C VAL A 49 -4.09 5.48 0.92
N ILE A 50 -4.34 4.47 0.07
CA ILE A 50 -4.48 4.70 -1.37
C ILE A 50 -5.70 5.59 -1.64
N GLY A 51 -5.45 6.74 -2.26
CA GLY A 51 -6.46 7.73 -2.62
C GLY A 51 -6.72 8.79 -1.55
N GLU A 52 -5.89 8.87 -0.51
CA GLU A 52 -5.95 9.97 0.45
C GLU A 52 -5.51 11.30 -0.18
N SER A 53 -6.18 12.39 0.19
CA SER A 53 -5.84 13.72 -0.30
C SER A 53 -4.41 14.10 0.08
N THR A 54 -3.65 14.59 -0.90
CA THR A 54 -2.28 15.10 -0.71
C THR A 54 -2.22 16.24 0.28
N MET A 55 -3.31 16.97 0.52
CA MET A 55 -3.37 18.01 1.54
C MET A 55 -3.17 17.46 2.97
N LYS A 56 -3.39 16.15 3.21
CA LYS A 56 -3.23 15.55 4.54
C LYS A 56 -1.82 15.03 4.81
N TRP A 57 -1.17 14.46 3.80
CA TRP A 57 0.11 13.76 3.98
C TRP A 57 1.26 14.40 3.18
N GLY A 58 0.94 15.11 2.10
CA GLY A 58 1.87 15.60 1.08
C GLY A 58 2.10 17.11 1.07
N GLU A 59 1.44 17.86 1.95
CA GLU A 59 1.73 19.29 2.12
C GLU A 59 3.20 19.46 2.54
N TRP A 60 3.92 20.38 1.89
CA TRP A 60 5.38 20.60 2.05
C TRP A 60 6.30 19.49 1.53
N ARG A 61 5.74 18.44 0.91
CA ARG A 61 6.53 17.33 0.38
C ARG A 61 6.79 17.40 -1.11
N THR A 62 6.17 18.32 -1.85
CA THR A 62 6.43 18.51 -3.28
C THR A 62 7.34 19.72 -3.49
N ILE A 63 8.48 19.53 -4.17
CA ILE A 63 9.46 20.60 -4.41
C ILE A 63 9.45 20.98 -5.90
N PRO A 64 9.04 22.22 -6.26
CA PRO A 64 9.01 22.63 -7.66
C PRO A 64 10.43 22.67 -8.25
N GLY A 65 10.60 22.04 -9.40
CA GLY A 65 11.85 22.05 -10.19
C GLY A 65 12.90 20.99 -9.84
N ALA A 66 13.02 20.55 -8.57
CA ALA A 66 14.01 19.54 -8.16
C ALA A 66 13.38 18.22 -7.64
N GLY A 67 12.07 18.17 -7.42
CA GLY A 67 11.38 17.05 -6.78
C GLY A 67 10.03 16.71 -7.41
N GLU A 68 9.95 16.78 -8.74
CA GLU A 68 8.72 16.46 -9.51
C GLU A 68 8.50 14.94 -9.64
N ASP A 69 9.55 14.15 -9.49
CA ASP A 69 9.46 12.69 -9.51
C ASP A 69 9.02 12.17 -8.15
N ALA A 70 7.77 11.75 -7.99
CA ALA A 70 7.31 11.20 -6.72
C ALA A 70 7.59 9.68 -6.64
N LEU A 71 8.48 9.29 -5.73
CA LEU A 71 8.73 7.87 -5.43
C LEU A 71 7.96 7.48 -4.17
N TYR A 72 7.21 6.38 -4.23
CA TYR A 72 6.47 5.84 -3.09
C TYR A 72 6.89 4.42 -2.77
N ILE A 73 6.97 4.11 -1.49
CA ILE A 73 7.08 2.74 -1.00
C ILE A 73 5.67 2.21 -0.80
N LEU A 74 5.36 1.10 -1.48
CA LEU A 74 4.09 0.39 -1.31
C LEU A 74 4.25 -0.70 -0.25
N TRP A 75 3.51 -0.56 0.83
CA TRP A 75 3.43 -1.55 1.89
C TRP A 75 2.23 -2.47 1.68
N ARG A 76 2.39 -3.76 1.96
CA ARG A 76 1.32 -4.76 1.89
C ARG A 76 1.17 -5.48 3.22
N TRP A 77 -0.03 -5.43 3.79
CA TRP A 77 -0.39 -6.17 4.99
C TRP A 77 -0.50 -7.67 4.71
N GLN A 78 0.12 -8.49 5.56
CA GLN A 78 0.07 -9.94 5.47
C GLN A 78 -0.25 -10.48 6.87
N ASP A 79 -1.43 -11.07 7.03
CA ASP A 79 -1.79 -11.78 8.25
C ASP A 79 -1.12 -13.16 8.24
N CYS A 80 -0.32 -13.44 9.26
CA CYS A 80 0.39 -14.70 9.38
C CYS A 80 -0.47 -15.73 10.13
N CYS A 81 -0.53 -16.95 9.57
CA CYS A 81 -1.04 -18.12 10.25
C CYS A 81 0.07 -18.68 11.16
N ASN A 82 -0.14 -18.66 12.49
CA ASN A 82 0.80 -19.28 13.42
C ASN A 82 0.69 -20.80 13.28
N SER A 83 1.65 -21.46 12.64
CA SER A 83 1.68 -22.91 12.44
C SER A 83 2.06 -23.70 13.71
N GLY A 84 1.84 -23.13 14.89
CA GLY A 84 2.29 -23.66 16.19
C GLY A 84 1.14 -24.09 17.11
N GLY A 85 0.27 -24.98 16.63
CA GLY A 85 -0.79 -25.63 17.40
C GLY A 85 -1.25 -26.91 16.73
#